data_AF-A0A4R9WVZ2-F1
#
_entry.id   AF-A0A4R9WVZ2-F1
#
_cell.length_a   1.000
_cell.length_b   1.000
_cell.length_c   1.000
_cell.angle_alpha   90.00
_cell.angle_beta   90.00
_cell.angle_gamma   90.00
#
_symmetry.space_group_name_H-M   'P 1'
#
loop_
_entity.id
_entity.type
_entity.pdbx_description
1 polymer ?
#
loop_
_entity_poly.entity_id
_entity_poly.type
_entity_poly.pdbx_seq_one_letter_code
_entity_poly.pdbx_strand_id
1 'polypeptide(L)'
;LEDHPNDANRIRATFADGSTLDADFAVAGIGLAPHTALAEAAGVKVEDGIVVDHFGATDDPRIFACGDVANHPSAWLKRRVRLESWANAQNQAIAAAKALLGTFEPYADIPWFWSDQYDVNLQILGDIPADAQLAVR
;
A
#
# COMPACT_ATOMS: atom_id res chain seq x y z
N LEU A 1 -22.46 35.15 21.78
CA LEU A 1 -21.89 34.38 20.65
C LEU A 1 -22.99 33.42 20.27
N GLU A 2 -23.77 33.83 19.27
CA GLU A 2 -25.05 33.24 18.93
C GLU A 2 -24.86 31.84 18.32
N ASP A 3 -25.76 30.92 18.66
CA ASP A 3 -25.84 29.59 18.06
C ASP A 3 -25.95 29.72 16.54
N HIS A 4 -24.96 29.19 15.82
CA HIS A 4 -25.01 29.14 14.36
C HIS A 4 -26.07 28.11 13.91
N PRO A 5 -26.85 28.37 12.84
CA PRO A 5 -28.07 27.61 12.51
C PRO A 5 -27.85 26.16 12.02
N ASN A 6 -26.66 25.56 12.21
CA ASN A 6 -26.24 24.34 11.52
C ASN A 6 -25.58 23.28 12.44
N ASP A 7 -25.83 23.33 13.75
CA ASP A 7 -25.25 22.40 14.74
C ASP A 7 -25.55 20.91 14.48
N ALA A 8 -26.53 20.59 13.62
CA ALA A 8 -26.86 19.22 13.22
C ALA A 8 -25.80 18.54 12.33
N ASN A 9 -24.75 19.24 11.89
CA ASN A 9 -23.79 18.72 10.89
C ASN A 9 -22.31 18.91 11.26
N ARG A 10 -21.98 19.15 12.53
CA ARG A 10 -20.58 19.30 12.99
C ARG A 10 -19.98 17.97 13.39
N ILE A 11 -18.70 17.76 13.06
CA ILE A 11 -17.93 16.59 13.46
C ILE A 11 -17.17 16.93 14.74
N ARG A 12 -17.28 16.09 15.78
CA ARG A 12 -16.47 16.21 16.99
C ARG A 12 -15.42 15.12 17.05
N ALA A 13 -14.15 15.50 17.02
CA ALA A 13 -13.04 14.61 17.33
C ALA A 13 -12.82 14.57 18.84
N THR A 14 -12.79 13.37 19.42
CA THR A 14 -12.41 13.15 20.82
C THR A 14 -11.05 12.47 20.85
N PHE A 15 -10.08 13.11 21.49
CA PHE A 15 -8.72 12.61 21.59
C PHE A 15 -8.56 11.65 22.77
N ALA A 16 -7.47 10.87 22.77
CA ALA A 16 -7.21 9.86 23.80
C ALA A 16 -7.04 10.43 25.22
N ASP A 17 -6.68 11.72 25.33
CA ASP A 17 -6.60 12.45 26.60
C ASP A 17 -7.95 13.01 27.08
N GLY A 18 -9.03 12.77 26.34
CA GLY A 18 -10.38 13.25 26.64
C GLY A 18 -10.68 14.66 26.12
N SER A 19 -9.71 15.35 25.53
CA SER A 19 -9.95 16.65 24.89
C SER A 19 -10.79 16.49 23.61
N THR A 20 -11.47 17.57 23.20
CA THR A 20 -12.37 17.56 22.03
C THR A 20 -12.09 18.71 21.07
N LEU A 21 -12.25 18.46 19.78
CA LEU A 21 -12.20 19.46 18.71
C LEU A 21 -13.44 19.35 17.84
N ASP A 22 -14.17 20.45 17.70
CA ASP A 22 -15.28 20.55 16.74
C ASP A 22 -14.77 21.04 15.38
N ALA A 23 -15.17 20.37 14.31
CA ALA A 23 -14.79 20.67 12.94
C ALA A 23 -15.99 20.62 12.00
N ASP A 24 -15.92 21.38 10.91
CA ASP A 24 -16.94 21.36 9.85
C ASP A 24 -16.74 20.16 8.88
N PHE A 25 -15.53 19.60 8.85
CA PHE A 25 -15.17 18.46 8.00
C PHE A 25 -14.03 17.64 8.61
N ALA A 26 -13.96 16.35 8.24
CA ALA A 26 -12.89 15.45 8.66
C ALA A 26 -12.47 14.53 7.49
N VAL A 27 -11.16 14.30 7.37
CA VAL A 27 -10.56 13.31 6.47
C VAL A 27 -9.83 12.28 7.31
N ALA A 28 -10.14 10.99 7.11
CA ALA A 28 -9.48 9.89 7.80
C ALA A 28 -8.63 9.08 6.80
N GLY A 29 -7.31 9.08 6.99
CA GLY A 29 -6.37 8.20 6.30
C GLY A 29 -5.58 7.40 7.33
N ILE A 30 -6.02 6.18 7.61
CA ILE A 30 -5.48 5.33 8.70
C ILE A 30 -4.88 4.02 8.18
N GLY A 31 -4.38 4.05 6.95
CA GLY A 31 -3.86 2.89 6.22
C GLY A 31 -4.88 2.27 5.28
N LEU A 32 -4.46 1.16 4.66
CA LEU A 32 -5.23 0.41 3.68
C LEU A 32 -5.27 -1.08 4.05
N ALA A 33 -6.43 -1.70 3.86
CA ALA A 33 -6.60 -3.15 3.93
C ALA A 33 -6.66 -3.70 2.49
N PRO A 34 -5.88 -4.74 2.15
CA PRO A 34 -5.94 -5.32 0.80
C PRO A 34 -7.29 -6.00 0.58
N HIS A 35 -7.88 -5.81 -0.60
CA HIS A 35 -9.15 -6.45 -0.97
C HIS A 35 -8.95 -7.90 -1.42
N THR A 36 -8.97 -8.84 -0.47
CA THR A 36 -8.62 -10.26 -0.69
C THR A 36 -9.80 -11.21 -0.81
N ALA A 37 -11.02 -10.74 -0.57
CA ALA A 37 -12.23 -11.59 -0.46
C ALA A 37 -12.45 -12.53 -1.67
N LEU A 38 -12.16 -12.07 -2.89
CA LEU A 38 -12.29 -12.90 -4.09
C LEU A 38 -11.27 -14.05 -4.13
N ALA A 39 -10.03 -13.78 -3.72
CA ALA A 39 -8.97 -14.80 -3.68
C ALA A 39 -9.26 -15.84 -2.60
N GLU A 40 -9.72 -15.40 -1.42
CA GLU A 40 -10.13 -16.29 -0.32
C GLU A 40 -11.29 -17.20 -0.76
N ALA A 41 -12.31 -16.64 -1.42
CA ALA A 41 -13.43 -17.42 -1.95
C ALA A 41 -13.00 -18.41 -3.05
N ALA A 42 -11.93 -18.10 -3.79
CA ALA A 42 -11.34 -18.98 -4.79
C ALA A 42 -10.39 -20.04 -4.20
N GLY A 43 -10.13 -20.01 -2.89
CA GLY A 43 -9.20 -20.92 -2.21
C GLY A 43 -7.72 -20.59 -2.45
N VAL A 44 -7.42 -19.40 -2.96
CA VAL A 44 -6.04 -18.92 -3.16
C VAL A 44 -5.45 -18.48 -1.82
N LYS A 45 -4.16 -18.76 -1.60
CA LYS A 45 -3.48 -18.39 -0.36
C LYS A 45 -3.44 -16.86 -0.16
N VAL A 46 -3.82 -16.42 1.04
CA VAL A 46 -3.79 -15.01 1.48
C VAL A 46 -3.06 -14.89 2.83
N GLU A 47 -2.18 -13.90 2.94
CA GLU A 47 -1.36 -13.62 4.12
C GLU A 47 -0.93 -12.13 4.08
N ASP A 48 -1.72 -11.21 4.64
CA ASP A 48 -1.59 -9.75 4.40
C ASP A 48 -1.43 -9.45 2.90
N GLY A 49 -2.46 -9.82 2.12
CA GLY A 49 -2.47 -9.79 0.65
C GLY A 49 -2.45 -11.17 -0.01
N ILE A 50 -2.75 -11.22 -1.30
CA ILE A 50 -2.71 -12.43 -2.13
C ILE A 50 -1.25 -12.87 -2.27
N VAL A 51 -0.95 -14.09 -1.86
CA VAL A 51 0.41 -14.63 -1.87
C VAL A 51 0.79 -15.02 -3.30
N VAL A 52 1.80 -14.35 -3.84
CA VAL A 52 2.34 -14.65 -5.18
C VAL A 52 3.83 -14.97 -5.17
N ASP A 53 4.33 -15.60 -6.21
CA ASP A 53 5.75 -15.78 -6.46
C ASP A 53 6.40 -14.51 -7.08
N HIS A 54 7.65 -14.62 -7.53
CA HIS A 54 8.39 -13.51 -8.15
C HIS A 54 7.80 -13.08 -9.52
N PHE A 55 6.90 -13.87 -10.10
CA PHE A 55 6.26 -13.62 -11.38
C PHE A 55 4.81 -13.16 -11.22
N GLY A 56 4.31 -13.02 -9.98
CA GLY A 56 2.92 -12.66 -9.71
C GLY A 56 1.95 -13.85 -9.76
N ALA A 57 2.43 -15.09 -9.88
CA ALA A 57 1.58 -16.28 -9.89
C ALA A 57 1.20 -16.71 -8.47
N THR A 58 -0.05 -17.13 -8.28
CA THR A 58 -0.53 -17.68 -7.00
C THR A 58 -0.25 -19.19 -6.90
N ASP A 59 -0.81 -19.86 -5.89
CA ASP A 59 -0.80 -21.32 -5.77
C ASP A 59 -1.75 -22.03 -6.75
N ASP A 60 -2.72 -21.34 -7.35
CA ASP A 60 -3.38 -21.79 -8.59
C ASP A 60 -2.62 -21.23 -9.81
N PRO A 61 -2.09 -22.09 -10.70
CA PRO A 61 -1.27 -21.65 -11.85
C PRO A 61 -2.03 -20.81 -12.89
N ARG A 62 -3.35 -20.68 -12.76
CA ARG A 62 -4.20 -19.87 -13.65
C ARG A 62 -4.56 -18.51 -13.05
N ILE A 63 -4.19 -18.26 -11.80
CA ILE A 63 -4.53 -17.04 -11.08
C ILE A 63 -3.25 -16.28 -10.75
N PHE A 64 -3.25 -15.00 -11.09
CA PHE A 64 -2.17 -14.05 -10.85
C PHE A 64 -2.69 -12.87 -10.04
N ALA A 65 -1.80 -12.21 -9.29
CA ALA A 65 -2.10 -10.95 -8.61
C ALA A 65 -0.91 -9.97 -8.70
N CYS A 66 -1.22 -8.68 -8.74
CA CYS A 66 -0.24 -7.59 -8.79
C CYS A 66 -0.80 -6.32 -8.12
N GLY A 67 0.09 -5.37 -7.81
CA GLY A 67 -0.24 -4.12 -7.12
C GLY A 67 -0.44 -4.29 -5.62
N ASP A 68 -1.19 -3.36 -5.03
CA ASP A 68 -1.34 -3.20 -3.58
C ASP A 68 -1.85 -4.45 -2.85
N VAL A 69 -2.56 -5.33 -3.56
CA VAL A 69 -3.12 -6.57 -3.03
C VAL A 69 -2.07 -7.70 -2.97
N ALA A 70 -0.97 -7.60 -3.71
CA ALA A 70 -0.04 -8.69 -3.90
C ALA A 70 1.06 -8.73 -2.83
N ASN A 71 1.00 -9.75 -1.98
CA ASN A 71 2.09 -10.13 -1.11
C ASN A 71 3.11 -10.92 -1.95
N HIS A 72 4.29 -10.34 -2.20
CA HIS A 72 5.30 -10.91 -3.09
C HIS A 72 6.68 -10.97 -2.42
N PRO A 73 7.56 -11.91 -2.83
CA PRO A 73 8.94 -11.94 -2.36
C PRO A 73 9.74 -10.74 -2.92
N SER A 74 10.46 -10.03 -2.06
CA SER A 74 11.41 -9.00 -2.48
C SER A 74 12.84 -9.57 -2.46
N ALA A 75 13.46 -9.66 -3.64
CA ALA A 75 14.83 -10.12 -3.78
C ALA A 75 15.84 -9.18 -3.10
N TRP A 76 15.53 -7.89 -2.98
CA TRP A 76 16.36 -6.90 -2.31
C TRP A 76 16.22 -6.97 -0.79
N LEU A 77 14.98 -6.95 -0.27
CA LEU A 77 14.70 -6.96 1.18
C LEU A 77 14.88 -8.33 1.84
N LYS A 78 15.03 -9.41 1.05
CA LYS A 78 15.14 -10.79 1.54
C LYS A 78 13.96 -11.24 2.41
N ARG A 79 12.78 -10.65 2.18
CA ARG A 79 11.52 -10.97 2.87
C ARG A 79 10.35 -10.78 1.92
N ARG A 80 9.19 -11.30 2.30
CA ARG A 80 7.93 -11.00 1.61
C ARG A 80 7.42 -9.62 2.01
N VAL A 81 6.82 -8.92 1.07
CA VAL A 81 6.30 -7.56 1.26
C VAL A 81 4.99 -7.36 0.50
N ARG A 82 4.24 -6.36 0.94
CA ARG A 82 3.13 -5.74 0.22
C ARG A 82 3.47 -4.26 0.06
N LEU A 83 3.42 -3.76 -1.16
CA LEU A 83 3.87 -2.41 -1.50
C LEU A 83 2.70 -1.62 -2.10
N GLU A 84 2.41 -0.47 -1.49
CA GLU A 84 1.30 0.42 -1.85
C GLU A 84 1.83 1.62 -2.64
N SER A 85 2.49 1.35 -3.78
CA SER A 85 3.06 2.40 -4.63
C SER A 85 2.68 2.20 -6.09
N TRP A 86 2.54 3.33 -6.79
CA TRP A 86 2.18 3.34 -8.20
C TRP A 86 3.18 2.57 -9.08
N ALA A 87 4.48 2.77 -8.84
CA ALA A 87 5.54 2.09 -9.60
C ALA A 87 5.52 0.57 -9.37
N ASN A 88 5.30 0.13 -8.12
CA ASN A 88 5.13 -1.28 -7.80
C ASN A 88 3.96 -1.88 -8.57
N ALA A 89 2.79 -1.23 -8.54
CA ALA A 89 1.61 -1.73 -9.24
C ALA A 89 1.82 -1.84 -10.75
N GLN A 90 2.42 -0.83 -11.38
CA GLN A 90 2.72 -0.85 -12.81
C GLN A 90 3.70 -1.98 -13.17
N ASN A 91 4.85 -2.05 -12.49
CA ASN A 91 5.93 -2.95 -12.88
C ASN A 91 5.61 -4.41 -12.53
N GLN A 92 4.92 -4.66 -11.41
CA GLN A 92 4.43 -5.99 -11.06
C GLN A 92 3.36 -6.47 -12.05
N ALA A 93 2.48 -5.59 -12.53
CA ALA A 93 1.50 -5.96 -13.56
C ALA A 93 2.18 -6.34 -14.89
N ILE A 94 3.24 -5.64 -15.29
CA ILE A 94 4.04 -5.99 -16.47
C ILE A 94 4.68 -7.38 -16.30
N ALA A 95 5.29 -7.67 -15.14
CA ALA A 95 5.90 -8.97 -14.85
C ALA A 95 4.85 -10.10 -14.88
N ALA A 96 3.69 -9.89 -14.22
CA ALA A 96 2.59 -10.86 -14.21
C ALA A 96 2.02 -11.12 -15.61
N ALA A 97 1.85 -10.07 -16.42
CA ALA A 97 1.38 -10.21 -17.80
C ALA A 97 2.38 -10.97 -18.68
N LYS A 98 3.69 -10.71 -18.53
CA LYS A 98 4.74 -11.48 -19.23
C LYS A 98 4.67 -12.96 -18.86
N ALA A 99 4.55 -13.27 -17.56
CA ALA A 99 4.48 -14.64 -17.07
C ALA A 99 3.23 -15.37 -17.58
N LEU A 100 2.08 -14.69 -17.57
CA LEU A 100 0.84 -15.20 -18.16
C LEU A 100 0.99 -15.55 -19.65
N LEU A 101 1.83 -14.81 -20.38
CA LEU A 101 2.15 -15.03 -21.80
C LEU A 101 3.34 -16.00 -22.02
N GLY A 102 3.81 -16.68 -20.97
CA GLY A 102 4.90 -17.65 -21.04
C GLY A 102 6.31 -17.04 -21.06
N THR A 103 6.45 -15.74 -20.79
CA THR A 103 7.74 -15.06 -20.64
C THR A 103 8.02 -14.82 -19.16
N PHE A 104 8.91 -15.62 -18.57
CA PHE A 104 9.20 -15.57 -17.14
C PHE A 104 10.33 -14.59 -16.82
N GLU A 105 9.96 -13.37 -16.46
CA GLU A 105 10.88 -12.34 -15.99
C GLU A 105 10.43 -11.90 -14.57
N PRO A 106 11.27 -12.11 -13.54
CA PRO A 106 10.85 -11.85 -12.17
C PRO A 106 10.74 -10.35 -11.90
N TYR A 107 9.72 -9.95 -11.14
CA TYR A 107 9.68 -8.63 -10.53
C TYR A 107 10.76 -8.55 -9.44
N ALA A 108 11.71 -7.62 -9.60
CA ALA A 108 12.88 -7.49 -8.73
C ALA A 108 13.27 -6.02 -8.45
N ASP A 109 12.34 -5.08 -8.65
CA ASP A 109 12.61 -3.67 -8.43
C ASP A 109 12.89 -3.36 -6.96
N ILE A 110 13.73 -2.35 -6.74
CA ILE A 110 13.93 -1.77 -5.41
C ILE A 110 12.69 -0.92 -5.12
N PRO A 111 12.02 -1.09 -3.95
CA PRO A 111 10.84 -0.29 -3.61
C PRO A 111 11.12 1.20 -3.78
N TRP A 112 10.24 1.89 -4.50
CA TRP A 112 10.36 3.31 -4.72
C TRP A 112 8.99 3.97 -4.70
N PHE A 113 8.93 5.16 -4.12
CA PHE A 113 7.76 6.02 -4.12
C PHE A 113 8.15 7.49 -3.95
N TRP A 114 7.17 8.36 -4.14
CA TRP A 114 7.32 9.79 -3.93
C TRP A 114 6.12 10.36 -3.18
N SER A 115 6.32 11.52 -2.59
CA SER A 115 5.26 12.35 -2.03
C SER A 115 5.53 13.79 -2.41
N ASP A 116 4.49 14.49 -2.85
CA ASP A 116 4.53 15.93 -3.02
C ASP A 116 3.93 16.58 -1.77
N GLN A 117 4.70 17.47 -1.13
CA GLN A 117 4.25 18.25 0.02
C GLN A 117 4.66 19.70 -0.20
N TYR A 118 3.66 20.57 -0.37
CA TYR A 118 3.87 21.96 -0.78
C TYR A 118 4.70 22.05 -2.07
N ASP A 119 5.84 22.75 -2.04
CA ASP A 119 6.78 22.93 -3.13
C ASP A 119 7.93 21.90 -3.12
N VAL A 120 7.83 20.86 -2.28
CA VAL A 120 8.85 19.83 -2.13
C VAL A 120 8.37 18.50 -2.71
N ASN A 121 9.19 17.92 -3.59
CA ASN A 121 9.06 16.54 -4.04
C ASN A 121 10.01 15.66 -3.21
N LEU A 122 9.43 14.77 -2.41
CA LEU A 122 10.16 13.78 -1.60
C LEU A 122 10.22 12.47 -2.38
N GLN A 123 11.40 11.92 -2.60
CA GLN A 123 11.58 10.61 -3.26
C GLN A 123 12.30 9.65 -2.33
N ILE A 124 11.79 8.43 -2.22
CA ILE A 124 12.31 7.40 -1.32
C ILE A 124 12.60 6.16 -2.15
N LEU A 125 13.82 5.64 -2.01
CA LEU A 125 14.29 4.42 -2.65
C LEU A 125 14.77 3.45 -1.56
N GLY A 126 14.21 2.24 -1.56
CA GLY A 126 14.47 1.20 -0.58
C GLY A 126 13.53 1.26 0.63
N ASP A 127 13.95 0.57 1.69
CA ASP A 127 13.30 0.56 3.00
C ASP A 127 14.19 1.34 3.97
N ILE A 128 13.60 2.11 4.88
CA ILE A 128 14.33 2.96 5.83
C ILE A 128 14.38 2.22 7.17
N PRO A 129 15.54 1.72 7.61
CA PRO A 129 15.67 1.04 8.89
C PRO A 129 15.31 1.96 10.06
N ALA A 130 14.80 1.40 11.16
CA ALA A 130 14.44 2.17 12.35
C ALA A 130 15.64 2.87 13.01
N ASP A 131 16.86 2.37 12.81
CA ASP A 131 18.13 2.91 13.30
C ASP A 131 18.84 3.82 12.29
N ALA A 132 18.19 4.16 11.17
CA ALA A 132 18.75 5.05 10.18
C ALA A 132 19.08 6.43 10.79
N GLN A 133 20.27 6.95 10.47
CA GLN A 133 20.69 8.28 10.89
C GLN A 133 20.34 9.32 9.83
N LEU A 134 19.70 10.40 10.26
CA LEU A 134 19.46 11.56 9.40
C LEU A 134 20.79 12.25 9.07
N ALA A 135 21.08 12.37 7.78
CA ALA A 135 22.14 13.22 7.28
C ALA A 135 21.54 14.28 6.35
N VAL A 136 21.77 15.55 6.68
CA VAL A 136 21.40 16.69 5.82
C VAL A 136 22.68 17.18 5.14
N ARG A 137 22.67 17.28 3.82
CA ARG A 137 23.81 17.72 3.00
C ARG A 137 23.39 18.80 2.04
#